data_AF-A0A8H9ZRI0-F1
#
_entry.id   AF-A0A8H9ZRI0-F1
#
_cell.length_a   1.000
_cell.length_b   1.000
_cell.length_c   1.000
_cell.angle_alpha   90.00
_cell.angle_beta   90.00
_cell.angle_gamma   90.00
#
_symmetry.space_group_name_H-M   'P 1'
#
loop_
_entity.id
_entity.type
_entity.pdbx_description
1 polymer ?
#
loop_
_entity_poly.entity_id
_entity_poly.type
_entity_poly.pdbx_seq_one_letter_code
_entity_poly.pdbx_strand_id
1 'polypeptide(L)'
;MQGCSDNGQLIGRAKTLELAYGCADQFPAEGDWKLMGLPTSATWDLSPEALTSDADNGGFSSNLIASLDPTYSIEGEVRVKDRTDEFGIQQFVKYIVDEVRARRQPGVWMRFHWGDYYHIGYMVPSGASDGGGVKEIVTYSFEFKLADGQTFQITEADGDILVTGVSVAPTTSSIAAGSSTTFAVNIAPEDADNKLFTASSSVPARATVAITGNTVTVSAPSGATAGTATITVKTVDGEFVATHVVTVTA
;
A
#
# COMPACT_ATOMS: atom_id res chain seq x y z
N MET A 1 15.67 13.54 0.55
CA MET A 1 16.86 14.07 -0.16
C MET A 1 16.78 13.55 -1.58
N GLN A 2 16.33 14.39 -2.51
CA GLN A 2 16.24 14.10 -3.94
C GLN A 2 17.61 14.40 -4.54
N GLY A 3 18.35 13.42 -5.09
CA GLY A 3 19.70 13.75 -5.59
C GLY A 3 20.67 12.66 -6.03
N CYS A 4 20.31 11.38 -6.05
CA CYS A 4 21.14 10.37 -6.73
C CYS A 4 20.25 9.55 -7.65
N SER A 5 20.09 9.99 -8.91
CA SER A 5 19.60 9.09 -9.97
C SER A 5 20.68 8.06 -10.23
N ASP A 6 20.66 6.95 -9.50
CA ASP A 6 21.58 5.84 -9.72
C ASP A 6 21.19 5.17 -11.05
N ASN A 7 21.81 5.60 -12.14
CA ASN A 7 21.59 5.04 -13.49
C ASN A 7 22.22 3.64 -13.65
N GLY A 8 22.34 2.88 -12.56
CA GLY A 8 22.89 1.53 -12.53
C GLY A 8 21.99 0.53 -13.26
N GLN A 9 22.54 -0.64 -13.57
CA GLN A 9 21.76 -1.73 -14.15
C GLN A 9 20.84 -2.34 -13.09
N LEU A 10 19.57 -2.57 -13.43
CA LEU A 10 18.64 -3.31 -12.57
C LEU A 10 19.11 -4.77 -12.45
N ILE A 11 19.49 -5.17 -11.24
CA ILE A 11 19.91 -6.55 -10.93
C ILE A 11 18.70 -7.29 -10.36
N GLY A 12 18.53 -8.57 -10.73
CA GLY A 12 17.39 -9.40 -10.31
C GLY A 12 17.09 -9.39 -8.81
N ARG A 13 18.11 -9.29 -7.95
CA ARG A 13 17.94 -9.20 -6.48
C ARG A 13 17.19 -7.96 -5.97
N ALA A 14 17.10 -6.91 -6.78
CA ALA A 14 16.38 -5.68 -6.45
C ALA A 14 14.87 -5.78 -6.80
N LYS A 15 14.48 -6.85 -7.50
CA LYS A 15 13.08 -7.15 -7.80
C LYS A 15 12.51 -7.93 -6.63
N THR A 16 11.40 -7.45 -6.10
CA THR A 16 10.63 -8.13 -5.05
C THR A 16 9.23 -8.40 -5.58
N LEU A 17 8.70 -9.56 -5.24
CA LEU A 17 7.34 -9.95 -5.56
C LEU A 17 6.59 -10.17 -4.25
N GLU A 18 5.49 -9.45 -4.10
CA GLU A 18 4.64 -9.49 -2.93
C GLU A 18 3.23 -9.87 -3.33
N LEU A 19 2.60 -10.66 -2.46
CA LEU A 19 1.23 -11.11 -2.60
C LEU A 19 0.41 -10.69 -1.38
N ALA A 20 -0.85 -10.36 -1.60
CA ALA A 20 -1.82 -10.09 -0.54
C ALA A 20 -3.15 -10.79 -0.85
N TYR A 21 -3.73 -11.42 0.18
CA TYR A 21 -5.08 -11.97 0.06
C TYR A 21 -6.11 -10.84 0.10
N GLY A 22 -7.19 -10.96 -0.67
CA GLY A 22 -8.26 -9.96 -0.68
C GLY A 22 -9.22 -10.15 -1.84
N CYS A 23 -10.17 -9.24 -1.95
CA CYS A 23 -11.09 -9.14 -3.09
C CYS A 23 -10.60 -8.07 -4.08
N ALA A 24 -11.01 -8.17 -5.34
CA ALA A 24 -10.60 -7.23 -6.40
C ALA A 24 -11.06 -5.78 -6.14
N ASP A 25 -12.14 -5.59 -5.38
CA ASP A 25 -12.74 -4.30 -5.06
C ASP A 25 -12.13 -3.62 -3.82
N GLN A 26 -11.22 -4.30 -3.12
CA GLN A 26 -10.54 -3.77 -1.95
C GLN A 26 -9.03 -3.84 -2.15
N PHE A 27 -8.42 -2.66 -2.30
CA PHE A 27 -6.96 -2.55 -2.39
C PHE A 27 -6.32 -2.93 -1.05
N PRO A 28 -5.26 -3.78 -1.02
CA PRO A 28 -4.61 -4.19 0.22
C PRO A 28 -3.96 -3.03 0.99
N ALA A 29 -3.96 -3.11 2.31
CA ALA A 29 -3.17 -2.20 3.13
C ALA A 29 -1.69 -2.61 3.10
N GLU A 30 -0.79 -1.70 3.47
CA GLU A 30 0.65 -1.96 3.34
C GLU A 30 1.13 -3.16 4.17
N GLY A 31 0.55 -3.37 5.34
CA GLY A 31 0.86 -4.52 6.21
C GLY A 31 0.33 -5.87 5.71
N ASP A 32 -0.51 -5.88 4.68
CA ASP A 32 -1.08 -7.11 4.11
C ASP A 32 -0.15 -7.76 3.08
N TRP A 33 0.76 -6.98 2.48
CA TRP A 33 1.72 -7.47 1.50
C TRP A 33 2.75 -8.38 2.16
N LYS A 34 2.93 -9.57 1.58
CA LYS A 34 3.96 -10.52 2.01
C LYS A 34 4.80 -10.95 0.83
N LEU A 35 6.10 -11.09 1.05
CA LEU A 35 7.01 -11.57 0.03
C LEU A 35 6.63 -12.99 -0.39
N MET A 36 6.49 -13.24 -1.68
CA MET A 36 6.22 -14.59 -2.17
C MET A 36 7.38 -15.57 -1.86
N GLY A 37 8.59 -15.02 -1.75
CA GLY A 37 9.84 -15.71 -1.46
C GLY A 37 11.00 -14.96 -2.10
N LEU A 38 12.16 -15.61 -2.21
CA LEU A 38 13.26 -15.10 -3.03
C LEU A 38 13.17 -15.72 -4.43
N PRO A 39 12.64 -15.00 -5.43
CA PRO A 39 12.63 -15.50 -6.79
C PRO A 39 14.07 -15.58 -7.31
N THR A 40 14.40 -16.68 -7.98
CA THR A 40 15.65 -16.84 -8.73
C THR A 40 15.51 -16.27 -10.13
N SER A 41 14.29 -16.31 -10.70
CA SER A 41 13.95 -15.67 -11.96
C SER A 41 12.55 -15.04 -11.88
N ALA A 42 12.39 -13.91 -12.55
CA ALA A 42 11.11 -13.23 -12.67
C ALA A 42 11.06 -12.49 -14.01
N THR A 43 10.11 -12.88 -14.84
CA THR A 43 9.85 -12.29 -16.16
C THR A 43 8.41 -11.80 -16.23
N TRP A 44 8.19 -10.80 -17.07
CA TRP A 44 6.86 -10.37 -17.44
C TRP A 44 6.83 -10.08 -18.93
N ASP A 45 5.70 -10.33 -19.55
CA ASP A 45 5.41 -10.01 -20.94
C ASP A 45 4.10 -9.23 -20.99
N LEU A 46 4.03 -8.23 -21.86
CA LEU A 46 2.81 -7.47 -22.12
C LEU A 46 2.45 -7.68 -23.59
N SER A 47 1.51 -8.59 -23.83
CA SER A 47 1.06 -8.93 -25.18
C SER A 47 -0.18 -8.08 -25.54
N PRO A 48 -0.06 -7.09 -26.45
CA PRO A 48 -1.22 -6.34 -26.93
C PRO A 48 -1.97 -7.07 -28.04
N GLU A 49 -3.30 -7.00 -28.00
CA GLU A 49 -4.13 -7.32 -29.15
C GLU A 49 -4.44 -6.04 -29.93
N ALA A 50 -4.12 -6.01 -31.22
CA ALA A 50 -4.31 -4.84 -32.07
C ALA A 50 -5.33 -5.11 -33.19
N LEU A 51 -6.21 -4.13 -33.43
CA LEU A 51 -7.13 -4.10 -34.57
C LEU A 51 -6.58 -3.16 -35.63
N THR A 52 -6.54 -3.63 -36.88
CA THR A 52 -6.08 -2.85 -38.04
C THR A 52 -7.27 -2.47 -38.91
N SER A 53 -7.26 -1.26 -39.48
CA SER A 53 -8.30 -0.79 -40.41
C SER A 53 -7.68 -0.50 -41.78
N ASP A 54 -7.95 -1.38 -42.74
CA ASP A 54 -7.37 -1.34 -44.10
C ASP A 54 -8.43 -1.05 -45.20
N ALA A 55 -9.48 -0.29 -44.84
CA ALA A 55 -10.74 -0.29 -45.60
C ALA A 55 -10.74 0.37 -46.99
N ASP A 56 -9.76 1.19 -47.37
CA ASP A 56 -9.53 1.65 -48.77
C ASP A 56 -8.49 2.78 -48.79
N ASN A 57 -7.21 2.45 -48.98
CA ASN A 57 -6.20 3.31 -49.61
C ASN A 57 -4.81 2.68 -49.42
N GLY A 58 -4.06 2.53 -50.52
CA GLY A 58 -2.63 2.25 -50.42
C GLY A 58 -1.93 3.36 -49.65
N GLY A 59 -1.60 3.11 -48.38
CA GLY A 59 -1.04 4.05 -47.41
C GLY A 59 -0.67 3.34 -46.10
N PHE A 60 -0.18 4.08 -45.11
CA PHE A 60 0.14 3.54 -43.78
C PHE A 60 -1.15 3.18 -43.04
N SER A 61 -1.28 1.92 -42.62
CA SER A 61 -2.40 1.45 -41.79
C SER A 61 -2.28 1.95 -40.35
N SER A 62 -3.42 2.18 -39.71
CA SER A 62 -3.50 2.56 -38.30
C SER A 62 -3.91 1.35 -37.46
N ASN A 63 -3.23 1.17 -36.32
CA ASN A 63 -3.49 0.10 -35.37
C ASN A 63 -4.09 0.69 -34.09
N LEU A 64 -5.20 0.12 -33.63
CA LEU A 64 -5.80 0.39 -32.34
C LEU A 64 -5.51 -0.79 -31.41
N ILE A 65 -4.94 -0.55 -30.22
CA ILE A 65 -4.78 -1.59 -29.20
C ILE A 65 -6.15 -1.82 -28.54
N ALA A 66 -6.68 -3.03 -28.68
CA ALA A 66 -8.00 -3.43 -28.17
C ALA A 66 -7.92 -4.00 -26.75
N SER A 67 -6.85 -4.73 -26.43
CA SER A 67 -6.63 -5.33 -25.12
C SER A 67 -5.14 -5.47 -24.82
N LEU A 68 -4.82 -5.61 -23.53
CA LEU A 68 -3.49 -5.90 -23.01
C LEU A 68 -3.61 -7.11 -22.06
N ASP A 69 -2.78 -8.13 -22.26
CA ASP A 69 -2.71 -9.31 -21.38
C ASP A 69 -1.31 -9.45 -20.77
N PRO A 70 -1.02 -8.81 -19.62
CA PRO A 70 0.24 -9.00 -18.93
C PRO A 70 0.33 -10.40 -18.32
N THR A 71 1.40 -11.12 -18.64
CA THR A 71 1.70 -12.44 -18.07
C THR A 71 3.00 -12.36 -17.28
N TYR A 72 3.00 -12.89 -16.06
CA TYR A 72 4.18 -12.93 -15.19
C TYR A 72 4.59 -14.38 -14.96
N SER A 73 5.89 -14.66 -15.07
CA SER A 73 6.45 -15.98 -14.78
C SER A 73 7.55 -15.86 -13.72
N ILE A 74 7.39 -16.60 -12.64
CA ILE A 74 8.22 -16.48 -11.44
C ILE A 74 8.76 -17.86 -11.08
N GLU A 75 10.07 -17.95 -10.91
CA GLU A 75 10.71 -19.16 -10.42
C GLU A 75 11.50 -18.83 -9.16
N GLY A 76 11.60 -19.80 -8.26
CA GLY A 76 12.37 -19.65 -7.04
C GLY A 76 12.61 -20.96 -6.33
N GLU A 77 13.21 -20.86 -5.16
CA GLU A 77 13.51 -22.01 -4.30
C GLU A 77 12.46 -22.18 -3.20
N VAL A 78 12.07 -23.42 -2.94
CA VAL A 78 11.14 -23.76 -1.87
C VAL A 78 11.89 -23.94 -0.55
N ARG A 79 11.40 -23.29 0.52
CA ARG A 79 11.92 -23.47 1.88
C ARG A 79 11.11 -24.52 2.64
N VAL A 80 11.75 -25.18 3.60
CA VAL A 80 11.09 -26.15 4.49
C VAL A 80 10.11 -25.46 5.46
N LYS A 81 10.42 -24.23 5.85
CA LYS A 81 9.55 -23.35 6.63
C LYS A 81 9.67 -21.95 6.09
N ASP A 82 8.53 -21.37 5.76
CA ASP A 82 8.44 -19.98 5.33
C ASP A 82 8.71 -19.06 6.53
N ARG A 83 9.34 -17.92 6.28
CA ARG A 83 9.46 -16.89 7.32
C ARG A 83 8.08 -16.26 7.58
N THR A 84 7.91 -15.63 8.74
CA THR A 84 6.64 -15.00 9.12
C THR A 84 6.21 -13.85 8.20
N ASP A 85 7.17 -13.24 7.51
CA ASP A 85 7.01 -12.19 6.51
C ASP A 85 6.90 -12.72 5.07
N GLU A 86 6.96 -14.03 4.87
CA GLU A 86 6.77 -14.68 3.58
C GLU A 86 5.33 -15.22 3.45
N PHE A 87 4.79 -15.17 2.24
CA PHE A 87 3.45 -15.68 1.91
C PHE A 87 3.40 -17.21 1.98
N GLY A 88 4.52 -17.83 1.62
CA GLY A 88 4.76 -19.27 1.68
C GLY A 88 4.25 -20.04 0.47
N ILE A 89 5.15 -20.77 -0.19
CA ILE A 89 4.86 -21.43 -1.47
C ILE A 89 3.85 -22.56 -1.30
N GLN A 90 4.06 -23.42 -0.31
CA GLN A 90 3.15 -24.55 -0.04
C GLN A 90 1.79 -24.06 0.48
N GLN A 91 1.77 -22.97 1.25
CA GLN A 91 0.53 -22.33 1.68
C GLN A 91 -0.25 -21.76 0.50
N PHE A 92 0.43 -21.14 -0.47
CA PHE A 92 -0.21 -20.61 -1.67
C PHE A 92 -0.76 -21.73 -2.57
N VAL A 93 -0.01 -22.80 -2.79
CA VAL A 93 -0.52 -23.99 -3.54
C VAL A 93 -1.77 -24.56 -2.86
N LYS A 94 -1.76 -24.67 -1.53
CA LYS A 94 -2.94 -25.10 -0.78
C LYS A 94 -4.14 -24.15 -0.99
N TYR A 95 -3.91 -22.85 -0.92
CA TYR A 95 -4.95 -21.84 -1.17
C TYR A 95 -5.58 -22.01 -2.56
N ILE A 96 -4.76 -22.17 -3.60
CA ILE A 96 -5.22 -22.42 -4.97
C ILE A 96 -6.14 -23.64 -5.02
N VAL A 97 -5.70 -24.76 -4.43
CA VAL A 97 -6.48 -26.01 -4.40
C VAL A 97 -7.79 -25.84 -3.65
N ASP A 98 -7.79 -25.15 -2.51
CA ASP A 98 -8.98 -24.94 -1.68
C ASP A 98 -10.02 -24.05 -2.38
N GLU A 99 -9.61 -22.96 -3.02
CA GLU A 99 -10.48 -22.07 -3.78
C GLU A 99 -11.14 -22.81 -4.96
N VAL A 100 -10.35 -23.56 -5.73
CA VAL A 100 -10.86 -24.34 -6.86
C VAL A 100 -11.82 -25.44 -6.38
N ARG A 101 -11.50 -26.14 -5.27
CA ARG A 101 -12.43 -27.10 -4.64
C ARG A 101 -13.74 -26.46 -4.19
N ALA A 102 -13.67 -25.21 -3.72
CA ALA A 102 -14.83 -24.40 -3.36
C ALA A 102 -15.54 -23.77 -4.57
N ARG A 103 -15.11 -24.07 -5.81
CA ARG A 103 -15.63 -23.52 -7.08
C ARG A 103 -15.50 -22.00 -7.17
N ARG A 104 -14.41 -21.45 -6.63
CA ARG A 104 -14.04 -20.03 -6.68
C ARG A 104 -12.71 -19.87 -7.43
N GLN A 105 -12.46 -18.67 -7.95
CA GLN A 105 -11.19 -18.34 -8.58
C GLN A 105 -10.17 -18.01 -7.48
N PRO A 106 -8.93 -18.51 -7.56
CA PRO A 106 -7.87 -18.23 -6.57
C PRO A 106 -7.24 -16.86 -6.78
N GLY A 107 -8.07 -15.81 -6.77
CA GLY A 107 -7.64 -14.43 -7.00
C GLY A 107 -6.77 -13.89 -5.87
N VAL A 108 -5.67 -13.22 -6.21
CA VAL A 108 -4.71 -12.68 -5.25
C VAL A 108 -4.20 -11.33 -5.75
N TRP A 109 -4.00 -10.37 -4.85
CA TRP A 109 -3.30 -9.14 -5.21
C TRP A 109 -1.82 -9.41 -5.36
N MET A 110 -1.23 -8.88 -6.42
CA MET A 110 0.20 -8.96 -6.70
C MET A 110 0.78 -7.55 -6.82
N ARG A 111 1.91 -7.32 -6.13
CA ARG A 111 2.75 -6.13 -6.28
C ARG A 111 4.15 -6.59 -6.65
N PHE A 112 4.63 -6.14 -7.80
CA PHE A 112 5.93 -6.52 -8.32
C PHE A 112 6.81 -5.30 -8.54
N HIS A 113 7.91 -5.23 -7.79
CA HIS A 113 8.89 -4.15 -7.88
C HIS A 113 9.82 -4.37 -9.08
N TRP A 114 9.81 -3.40 -10.00
CA TRP A 114 10.61 -3.44 -11.22
C TRP A 114 11.29 -2.09 -11.48
N GLY A 115 12.53 -1.96 -11.02
CA GLY A 115 13.23 -0.67 -11.08
C GLY A 115 12.56 0.33 -10.15
N ASP A 116 12.23 1.52 -10.65
CA ASP A 116 11.60 2.58 -9.87
C ASP A 116 10.06 2.54 -9.92
N TYR A 117 9.48 1.38 -10.28
CA TYR A 117 8.04 1.21 -10.45
C TYR A 117 7.54 -0.07 -9.78
N TYR A 118 6.28 -0.04 -9.34
CA TYR A 118 5.48 -1.22 -9.01
C TYR A 118 4.51 -1.55 -10.14
N HIS A 119 4.44 -2.83 -10.51
CA HIS A 119 3.31 -3.36 -11.26
C HIS A 119 2.34 -3.96 -10.25
N ILE A 120 1.10 -3.48 -10.23
CA ILE A 120 0.09 -3.90 -9.26
C ILE A 120 -1.15 -4.36 -10.01
N GLY A 121 -1.73 -5.48 -9.58
CA GLY A 121 -2.99 -5.97 -10.13
C GLY A 121 -3.58 -7.11 -9.31
N TYR A 122 -4.88 -7.31 -9.47
CA TYR A 122 -5.57 -8.49 -8.97
C TYR A 122 -5.40 -9.63 -9.97
N MET A 123 -4.61 -10.62 -9.58
CA MET A 123 -4.11 -11.69 -10.43
C MET A 123 -4.80 -13.02 -10.13
N VAL A 124 -4.72 -13.94 -11.07
CA VAL A 124 -5.00 -15.36 -10.89
C VAL A 124 -3.75 -16.17 -11.24
N PRO A 125 -3.34 -17.15 -10.42
CA PRO A 125 -2.31 -18.09 -10.81
C PRO A 125 -2.84 -19.01 -11.91
N SER A 126 -2.34 -18.84 -13.14
CA SER A 126 -2.68 -19.65 -14.31
C SER A 126 -1.79 -20.89 -14.42
N GLY A 127 -0.65 -20.90 -13.73
CA GLY A 127 0.26 -22.04 -13.65
C GLY A 127 0.91 -22.13 -12.27
N ALA A 128 1.05 -23.34 -11.75
CA ALA A 128 1.74 -23.63 -10.49
C ALA A 128 2.41 -25.00 -10.59
N SER A 129 3.71 -25.07 -10.34
CA SER A 129 4.46 -26.33 -10.29
C SER A 129 5.60 -26.25 -9.28
N ASP A 130 5.97 -27.39 -8.71
CA ASP A 130 7.18 -27.56 -7.92
C ASP A 130 7.93 -28.83 -8.35
N GLY A 131 9.23 -28.88 -8.09
CA GLY A 131 10.05 -30.02 -8.48
C GLY A 131 11.49 -29.92 -8.04
N GLY A 132 12.15 -31.07 -7.89
CA GLY A 132 13.57 -31.16 -7.58
C GLY A 132 14.04 -32.60 -7.52
N GLY A 133 15.29 -32.85 -7.92
CA GLY A 133 15.91 -34.16 -7.72
C GLY A 133 16.08 -34.51 -6.24
N VAL A 134 16.23 -35.80 -5.93
CA VAL A 134 16.36 -36.32 -4.54
C VAL A 134 17.56 -35.74 -3.77
N LYS A 135 18.51 -35.11 -4.47
CA LYS A 135 19.71 -34.47 -3.90
C LYS A 135 19.84 -32.99 -4.30
N GLU A 136 18.77 -32.39 -4.80
CA GLU A 136 18.77 -31.03 -5.32
C GLU A 136 17.87 -30.12 -4.48
N ILE A 137 18.05 -28.81 -4.65
CA ILE A 137 17.14 -27.83 -4.07
C ILE A 137 15.83 -27.90 -4.85
N VAL A 138 14.71 -27.99 -4.13
CA VAL A 138 13.38 -27.95 -4.75
C VAL A 138 13.10 -26.54 -5.23
N THR A 139 12.69 -26.42 -6.48
CA THR A 139 12.26 -25.17 -7.08
C THR A 139 10.74 -25.14 -7.25
N TYR A 140 10.21 -23.94 -7.38
CA TYR A 140 8.83 -23.70 -7.78
C TYR A 140 8.79 -22.85 -9.05
N SER A 141 7.69 -22.93 -9.77
CA SER A 141 7.36 -22.05 -10.89
C SER A 141 5.88 -21.68 -10.82
N PHE A 142 5.59 -20.37 -10.88
CA PHE A 142 4.24 -19.83 -10.98
C PHE A 142 4.11 -18.96 -12.22
N GLU A 143 2.92 -19.03 -12.82
CA GLU A 143 2.46 -18.10 -13.85
C GLU A 143 1.25 -17.34 -13.31
N PHE A 144 1.25 -16.01 -13.48
CA PHE A 144 0.15 -15.14 -13.10
C PHE A 144 -0.38 -14.37 -14.31
N LYS A 145 -1.71 -14.28 -14.39
CA LYS A 145 -2.46 -13.44 -15.33
C LYS A 145 -3.46 -12.57 -14.60
N LEU A 146 -3.99 -11.54 -15.26
CA LEU A 146 -5.02 -10.69 -14.64
C LEU A 146 -6.31 -11.48 -14.39
N ALA A 147 -6.79 -11.40 -13.15
CA ALA A 147 -8.13 -11.85 -12.79
C ALA A 147 -9.16 -10.73 -13.03
N ASP A 148 -8.76 -9.48 -12.81
CA ASP A 148 -9.56 -8.29 -13.11
C ASP A 148 -8.72 -7.23 -13.82
N GLY A 149 -9.03 -6.98 -15.11
CA GLY A 149 -8.30 -6.06 -15.95
C GLY A 149 -8.37 -4.59 -15.51
N GLN A 150 -9.36 -4.18 -14.71
CA GLN A 150 -9.48 -2.80 -14.23
C GLN A 150 -8.53 -2.47 -13.08
N THR A 151 -7.95 -3.49 -12.45
CA THR A 151 -7.06 -3.34 -11.29
C THR A 151 -5.60 -3.14 -11.67
N PHE A 152 -5.25 -3.37 -12.94
CA PHE A 152 -3.87 -3.32 -13.40
C PHE A 152 -3.35 -1.88 -13.48
N GLN A 153 -2.23 -1.61 -12.81
CA GLN A 153 -1.56 -0.33 -12.84
C GLN A 153 -0.04 -0.50 -12.75
N ILE A 154 0.67 0.43 -13.37
CA ILE A 154 2.11 0.61 -13.20
C ILE A 154 2.30 1.99 -12.57
N THR A 155 2.81 2.02 -11.35
CA THR A 155 2.97 3.25 -10.55
C THR A 155 4.41 3.37 -10.08
N GLU A 156 4.88 4.59 -9.84
CA GLU A 156 6.22 4.81 -9.31
C GLU A 156 6.36 4.18 -7.91
N ALA A 157 7.49 3.52 -7.66
CA ALA A 157 7.78 2.86 -6.39
C ALA A 157 8.16 3.85 -5.29
N ASP A 158 8.74 4.99 -5.68
CA ASP A 158 9.04 6.16 -4.84
C ASP A 158 7.95 7.24 -4.93
N GLY A 159 6.74 6.87 -5.36
CA GLY A 159 5.60 7.78 -5.29
C GLY A 159 5.25 8.04 -3.83
N ASP A 160 5.32 9.30 -3.38
CA ASP A 160 4.95 9.67 -2.00
C ASP A 160 3.59 9.05 -1.64
N ILE A 161 3.53 8.23 -0.60
CA ILE A 161 2.29 7.71 -0.01
C ILE A 161 1.61 8.89 0.67
N LEU A 162 0.69 9.50 -0.07
CA LEU A 162 0.01 10.70 0.38
C LEU A 162 -0.88 10.42 1.58
N VAL A 163 -0.98 11.40 2.46
CA VAL A 163 -2.02 11.39 3.48
C VAL A 163 -3.40 11.40 2.80
N THR A 164 -4.32 10.57 3.29
CA THR A 164 -5.72 10.49 2.83
C THR A 164 -6.72 10.87 3.92
N GLY A 165 -6.27 11.01 5.17
CA GLY A 165 -7.13 11.44 6.26
C GLY A 165 -6.41 11.67 7.59
N VAL A 166 -7.08 12.38 8.49
CA VAL A 166 -6.63 12.58 9.87
C VAL A 166 -7.82 12.47 10.83
N SER A 167 -7.60 11.86 11.99
CA SER A 167 -8.58 11.74 13.06
C SER A 167 -7.92 11.95 14.43
N VAL A 168 -8.73 12.28 15.44
CA VAL A 168 -8.26 12.52 16.81
C VAL A 168 -9.08 11.75 17.83
N ALA A 169 -8.44 11.27 18.90
CA ALA A 169 -9.10 10.54 19.97
C ALA A 169 -8.49 10.87 21.34
N PRO A 170 -9.31 11.29 22.33
CA PRO A 170 -10.73 11.64 22.22
C PRO A 170 -10.96 12.89 21.36
N THR A 171 -12.21 13.17 20.97
CA THR A 171 -12.60 14.39 20.23
C THR A 171 -13.03 15.54 21.15
N THR A 172 -13.25 15.25 22.43
CA THR A 172 -13.59 16.25 23.45
C THR A 172 -12.89 15.93 24.77
N SER A 173 -12.51 16.96 25.53
CA SER A 173 -12.00 16.79 26.90
C SER A 173 -12.41 17.94 27.81
N SER A 174 -12.32 17.71 29.13
CA SER A 174 -12.55 18.73 30.15
C SER A 174 -11.33 18.81 31.07
N ILE A 175 -10.84 20.03 31.32
CA ILE A 175 -9.67 20.27 32.18
C ILE A 175 -9.92 21.47 33.11
N ALA A 176 -9.34 21.44 34.31
CA ALA A 176 -9.33 22.59 35.21
C ALA A 176 -8.23 23.59 34.81
N ALA A 177 -8.39 24.86 35.19
CA ALA A 177 -7.32 25.85 35.05
C ALA A 177 -6.02 25.37 35.73
N GLY A 178 -4.88 25.53 35.05
CA GLY A 178 -3.57 25.07 35.52
C GLY A 178 -3.28 23.58 35.27
N SER A 179 -4.23 22.82 34.69
CA SER A 179 -4.05 21.40 34.34
C SER A 179 -3.82 21.20 32.84
N SER A 180 -3.41 19.99 32.47
CA SER A 180 -3.25 19.57 31.08
C SER A 180 -3.94 18.23 30.80
N THR A 181 -4.20 17.97 29.53
CA THR A 181 -4.73 16.71 29.01
C THR A 181 -4.08 16.40 27.67
N THR A 182 -4.19 15.17 27.21
CA THR A 182 -3.63 14.72 25.94
C THR A 182 -4.70 14.05 25.08
N PHE A 183 -4.52 14.15 23.77
CA PHE A 183 -5.26 13.33 22.80
C PHE A 183 -4.31 12.84 21.71
N ALA A 184 -4.63 11.69 21.12
CA ALA A 184 -3.87 11.09 20.04
C ALA A 184 -4.35 11.60 18.68
N VAL A 185 -3.42 11.72 17.74
CA VAL A 185 -3.65 12.06 16.33
C VAL A 185 -3.30 10.85 15.47
N ASN A 186 -4.28 10.36 14.71
CA ASN A 186 -4.13 9.23 13.82
C ASN A 186 -4.21 9.72 12.37
N ILE A 187 -3.17 9.47 11.59
CA ILE A 187 -3.07 9.85 10.17
C ILE A 187 -3.23 8.56 9.35
N ALA A 188 -4.03 8.64 8.28
CA ALA A 188 -4.26 7.55 7.36
C ALA A 188 -3.68 7.89 5.97
N PRO A 189 -3.09 6.92 5.25
CA PRO A 189 -2.80 5.56 5.73
C PRO A 189 -1.65 5.54 6.77
N GLU A 190 -1.50 4.45 7.53
CA GLU A 190 -0.51 4.36 8.62
C GLU A 190 0.93 4.44 8.11
N ASP A 191 1.17 4.22 6.84
CA ASP A 191 2.45 4.23 6.14
C ASP A 191 2.68 5.51 5.32
N ALA A 192 1.80 6.53 5.42
CA ALA A 192 1.97 7.80 4.71
C ALA A 192 3.38 8.40 4.89
N ASP A 193 3.98 8.92 3.83
CA ASP A 193 5.36 9.40 3.88
C ASP A 193 5.52 10.68 4.70
N ASN A 194 4.53 11.58 4.63
CA ASN A 194 4.53 12.83 5.38
C ASN A 194 3.42 12.88 6.44
N LYS A 195 3.69 12.30 7.61
CA LYS A 195 2.80 12.34 8.78
C LYS A 195 2.93 13.61 9.62
N LEU A 196 3.58 14.65 9.11
CA LEU A 196 3.68 15.90 9.85
C LEU A 196 2.32 16.59 9.88
N PHE A 197 1.98 17.14 11.04
CA PHE A 197 0.78 17.92 11.24
C PHE A 197 1.06 19.13 12.12
N THR A 198 0.18 20.10 12.04
CA THR A 198 0.16 21.29 12.88
C THR A 198 -1.08 21.27 13.75
N ALA A 199 -1.00 21.86 14.94
CA ALA A 199 -2.12 22.02 15.84
C ALA A 199 -2.22 23.48 16.28
N SER A 200 -3.44 24.02 16.29
CA SER A 200 -3.70 25.40 16.71
C SER A 200 -4.93 25.47 17.60
N SER A 201 -4.91 26.41 18.54
CA SER A 201 -6.04 26.67 19.44
C SER A 201 -6.83 27.89 18.96
N SER A 202 -8.16 27.80 18.96
CA SER A 202 -9.03 28.94 18.66
C SER A 202 -8.95 30.04 19.73
N VAL A 203 -8.56 29.69 20.96
CA VAL A 203 -8.42 30.63 22.09
C VAL A 203 -7.13 30.31 22.88
N PRO A 204 -5.94 30.76 22.43
CA PRO A 204 -4.66 30.46 23.08
C PRO A 204 -4.57 30.93 24.53
N ALA A 205 -5.27 32.02 24.90
CA ALA A 205 -5.32 32.52 26.28
C ALA A 205 -6.04 31.54 27.24
N ARG A 206 -6.84 30.62 26.70
CA ARG A 206 -7.60 29.62 27.48
C ARG A 206 -6.94 28.25 27.43
N ALA A 207 -6.49 27.83 26.26
CA ALA A 207 -5.86 26.54 26.04
C ALA A 207 -4.71 26.68 25.04
N THR A 208 -3.51 26.26 25.44
CA THR A 208 -2.33 26.17 24.57
C THR A 208 -2.10 24.73 24.16
N VAL A 209 -1.37 24.53 23.06
CA VAL A 209 -1.09 23.20 22.52
C VAL A 209 0.39 22.98 22.35
N ALA A 210 0.84 21.77 22.62
CA ALA A 210 2.19 21.29 22.33
C ALA A 210 2.12 19.91 21.68
N ILE A 211 2.93 19.69 20.65
CA ILE A 211 2.95 18.44 19.89
C ILE A 211 4.18 17.64 20.33
N THR A 212 4.01 16.34 20.58
CA THR A 212 5.12 15.42 20.82
C THR A 212 4.78 14.09 20.15
N GLY A 213 5.46 13.80 19.03
CA GLY A 213 5.09 12.68 18.16
C GLY A 213 3.62 12.80 17.70
N ASN A 214 2.89 11.70 17.80
CA ASN A 214 1.46 11.63 17.46
C ASN A 214 0.51 12.07 18.59
N THR A 215 1.03 12.67 19.66
CA THR A 215 0.22 13.12 20.79
C THR A 215 0.23 14.64 20.88
N VAL A 216 -0.95 15.23 21.07
CA VAL A 216 -1.12 16.65 21.35
C VAL A 216 -1.46 16.82 22.82
N THR A 217 -0.64 17.61 23.52
CA THR A 217 -0.92 18.04 24.88
C THR A 217 -1.62 19.39 24.84
N VAL A 218 -2.77 19.47 25.48
CA VAL A 218 -3.53 20.70 25.68
C VAL A 218 -3.35 21.14 27.13
N SER A 219 -2.88 22.37 27.33
CA SER A 219 -2.62 22.93 28.66
C SER A 219 -3.48 24.17 28.88
N ALA A 220 -4.23 24.21 29.98
CA ALA A 220 -4.92 25.41 30.43
C ALA A 220 -3.99 26.19 31.37
N PRO A 221 -3.65 27.46 31.08
CA PRO A 221 -2.93 28.31 32.02
C PRO A 221 -3.65 28.40 33.38
N SER A 222 -2.91 28.61 34.47
CA SER A 222 -3.49 28.72 35.82
C SER A 222 -4.49 29.87 35.99
N GLY A 223 -4.38 30.91 35.15
CA GLY A 223 -5.33 32.03 35.08
C GLY A 223 -6.37 31.91 33.95
N ALA A 224 -6.55 30.72 33.36
CA ALA A 224 -7.49 30.54 32.26
C ALA A 224 -8.94 30.80 32.72
N THR A 225 -9.70 31.51 31.89
CA THR A 225 -11.15 31.68 32.13
C THR A 225 -11.89 30.38 31.81
N ALA A 226 -13.05 30.15 32.44
CA ALA A 226 -13.92 29.03 32.11
C ALA A 226 -14.58 29.21 30.73
N GLY A 227 -14.71 28.12 29.96
CA GLY A 227 -15.29 28.12 28.62
C GLY A 227 -14.63 27.11 27.68
N THR A 228 -15.05 27.11 26.41
CA THR A 228 -14.57 26.15 25.40
C THR A 228 -13.48 26.74 24.51
N ALA A 229 -12.56 25.90 24.06
CA ALA A 229 -11.63 26.18 22.97
C ALA A 229 -11.61 24.99 22.00
N THR A 230 -11.48 25.28 20.71
CA THR A 230 -11.38 24.25 19.67
C THR A 230 -9.93 24.16 19.23
N ILE A 231 -9.36 22.98 19.35
CA ILE A 231 -8.05 22.64 18.83
C ILE A 231 -8.23 22.08 17.42
N THR A 232 -7.58 22.70 16.45
CA THR A 232 -7.61 22.29 15.05
C THR A 232 -6.28 21.62 14.71
N VAL A 233 -6.34 20.36 14.31
CA VAL A 233 -5.21 19.59 13.78
C VAL A 233 -5.31 19.60 12.26
N LYS A 234 -4.23 20.01 11.58
CA LYS A 234 -4.16 20.05 10.13
C LYS A 234 -2.90 19.31 9.66
N THR A 235 -3.06 18.33 8.76
CA THR A 235 -1.90 17.65 8.15
C THR A 235 -1.19 18.59 7.19
N VAL A 236 0.14 18.51 7.16
CA VAL A 236 0.95 19.33 6.23
C VAL A 236 0.73 18.86 4.80
N ASP A 237 0.66 17.54 4.62
CA ASP A 237 0.30 16.90 3.36
C ASP A 237 -1.21 16.67 3.25
N GLY A 238 -1.77 16.91 2.08
CA GLY A 238 -3.22 16.76 1.79
C GLY A 238 -4.18 17.73 2.48
N GLU A 239 -3.70 18.58 3.40
CA GLU A 239 -4.47 19.60 4.14
C GLU A 239 -5.70 19.08 4.92
N PHE A 240 -5.74 17.81 5.30
CA PHE A 240 -6.85 17.22 6.06
C PHE A 240 -6.95 17.81 7.46
N VAL A 241 -8.19 17.93 7.96
CA VAL A 241 -8.49 18.62 9.23
C VAL A 241 -9.26 17.71 10.18
N ALA A 242 -8.80 17.65 11.43
CA ALA A 242 -9.53 17.07 12.55
C ALA A 242 -9.62 18.09 13.70
N THR A 243 -10.66 17.99 14.53
CA THR A 243 -10.89 18.93 15.62
C THR A 243 -11.08 18.23 16.95
N HIS A 244 -10.53 18.84 18.00
CA HIS A 244 -10.70 18.43 19.39
C HIS A 244 -11.24 19.60 20.19
N VAL A 245 -12.36 19.42 20.89
CA VAL A 245 -12.98 20.49 21.70
C VAL A 245 -12.59 20.31 23.17
N VAL A 246 -11.89 21.30 23.73
CA VAL A 246 -11.56 21.32 25.15
C VAL A 246 -12.47 22.29 25.91
N THR A 247 -13.00 21.84 27.04
CA THR A 247 -13.75 22.67 27.99
C THR A 247 -12.88 22.94 29.21
N VAL A 248 -12.61 24.21 29.49
CA VAL A 248 -11.90 24.63 30.70
C VAL A 248 -12.93 24.95 31.78
N THR A 249 -12.83 24.27 32.92
CA THR A 249 -13.67 24.51 34.09
C THR A 249 -12.99 25.50 35.05
N ALA A 250 -13.81 26.28 35.75
CA ALA A 250 -13.36 27.18 36.83
C ALA A 250 -12.79 26.40 38.02
#